data_AF-A0A2N8F1X7-F1
#
_entry.id   AF-A0A2N8F1X7-F1
#
_cell.length_a   1.000
_cell.length_b   1.000
_cell.length_c   1.000
_cell.angle_alpha   90.00
_cell.angle_beta   90.00
_cell.angle_gamma   90.00
#
_symmetry.space_group_name_H-M   'P 1'
#
loop_
_entity.id
_entity.type
_entity.pdbx_description
1 polymer ?
#
loop_
_entity_poly.entity_id
_entity_poly.type
_entity_poly.pdbx_seq_one_letter_code
_entity_poly.pdbx_strand_id
1 'polypeptide(L)'
;MLLKSVKKSLGTATLLAVFGLCVFGYPTEINRMLGIQGLLREGERLNGPEDITMLIRAVLGIVVGAAACVGVWKILRSLFPTPS
;
A
#
# COMPACT_ATOMS: atom_id res chain seq x y z
N MET A 1 2.78 -13.49 24.86
CA MET A 1 1.67 -12.61 24.42
C MET A 1 2.17 -11.42 23.58
N LEU A 2 3.19 -10.70 24.05
CA LEU A 2 3.80 -9.53 23.36
C LEU A 2 4.16 -9.75 21.88
N LEU A 3 4.80 -10.88 21.54
CA LEU A 3 5.25 -11.15 20.17
C LEU A 3 4.09 -11.24 19.16
N LYS A 4 2.90 -11.70 19.58
CA LYS A 4 1.70 -11.78 18.70
C LYS A 4 1.13 -10.38 18.43
N SER A 5 1.10 -9.51 19.44
CA SER A 5 0.63 -8.12 19.29
C SER A 5 1.57 -7.29 18.43
N VAL A 6 2.89 -7.43 18.60
CA VAL A 6 3.90 -6.75 17.78
C VAL A 6 3.82 -7.19 16.32
N LYS A 7 3.67 -8.50 16.06
CA LYS A 7 3.50 -9.03 14.69
C LYS A 7 2.25 -8.49 14.00
N LYS A 8 1.13 -8.42 14.72
CA LYS A 8 -0.13 -7.87 14.19
C LYS A 8 0.00 -6.37 13.92
N SER A 9 0.63 -5.62 14.82
CA SER A 9 0.87 -4.18 14.68
C SER A 9 1.78 -3.86 13.50
N LEU A 10 2.84 -4.65 13.28
CA LEU A 10 3.76 -4.46 12.16
C LEU A 10 3.06 -4.67 10.80
N GLY A 11 2.26 -5.74 10.67
CA GLY A 11 1.50 -5.98 9.44
C GLY A 11 0.51 -4.86 9.13
N THR A 12 -0.23 -4.38 10.15
CA THR A 12 -1.14 -3.23 9.96
C THR A 12 -0.36 -1.97 9.60
N ALA A 13 0.79 -1.71 10.23
CA ALA A 13 1.62 -0.55 9.92
C ALA A 13 2.18 -0.60 8.49
N THR A 14 2.65 -1.76 8.03
CA THR A 14 3.11 -1.95 6.64
C THR A 14 1.98 -1.72 5.66
N LEU A 15 0.79 -2.27 5.92
CA LEU A 15 -0.37 -2.09 5.05
C LEU A 15 -0.78 -0.61 4.98
N LEU A 16 -0.88 0.08 6.12
CA LEU A 16 -1.21 1.50 6.18
C LEU A 16 -0.15 2.37 5.50
N ALA A 17 1.14 2.05 5.67
CA ALA A 17 2.22 2.77 5.03
C ALA A 17 2.17 2.64 3.50
N VAL A 18 2.02 1.41 2.99
CA VAL A 18 1.91 1.17 1.54
C VAL A 18 0.64 1.81 0.97
N PHE A 19 -0.49 1.67 1.66
CA PHE A 19 -1.74 2.32 1.27
C PHE A 19 -1.58 3.86 1.20
N GLY A 20 -1.01 4.46 2.25
CA GLY A 20 -0.77 5.90 2.30
C GLY A 20 0.17 6.40 1.21
N LEU A 21 1.25 5.65 0.92
CA LEU A 21 2.16 5.96 -0.18
C LEU A 21 1.46 5.90 -1.54
N CYS A 22 0.62 4.89 -1.74
CA CYS A 22 -0.12 4.72 -2.99
C CYS A 22 -1.15 5.83 -3.22
N VAL A 23 -1.84 6.28 -2.17
CA VAL A 23 -2.92 7.28 -2.29
C VAL A 23 -2.39 8.72 -2.22
N PHE A 24 -1.48 9.01 -1.28
CA PHE A 24 -1.08 10.39 -0.95
C PHE A 24 0.39 10.69 -1.27
N GLY A 25 1.28 9.70 -1.21
CA GLY A 25 2.72 9.93 -1.37
C GLY A 25 3.11 10.24 -2.82
N TYR A 26 2.71 9.37 -3.74
CA TYR A 26 3.12 9.48 -5.15
C TYR A 26 1.95 9.36 -6.15
N PRO A 27 0.88 10.17 -5.98
CA PRO A 27 -0.33 10.02 -6.77
C PRO A 27 -0.10 10.21 -8.28
N THR A 28 0.70 11.20 -8.68
CA THR A 28 0.99 11.49 -10.10
C THR A 28 1.83 10.41 -10.77
N GLU A 29 2.87 9.94 -10.09
CA GLU A 29 3.79 8.94 -10.65
C GLU A 29 3.15 7.57 -10.73
N ILE A 30 2.34 7.20 -9.74
CA ILE A 30 1.58 5.94 -9.79
C ILE A 30 0.57 6.00 -10.93
N ASN A 31 -0.12 7.13 -11.11
CA ASN A 31 -1.01 7.30 -12.26
C ASN A 31 -0.28 7.16 -13.59
N ARG A 32 0.96 7.67 -13.67
CA ARG A 32 1.82 7.56 -14.86
C ARG A 32 2.23 6.12 -15.12
N MET A 33 2.70 5.41 -14.10
CA MET A 33 3.13 4.02 -14.17
C MET A 33 1.98 3.09 -14.57
N LEU A 34 0.78 3.36 -14.07
CA LEU A 34 -0.42 2.61 -14.41
C LEU A 34 -1.05 3.02 -15.75
N GLY A 35 -0.58 4.11 -16.37
CA GLY A 35 -1.16 4.64 -17.62
C GLY A 35 -2.58 5.20 -17.45
N ILE A 36 -2.99 5.53 -16.23
CA ILE A 36 -4.37 5.97 -15.91
C ILE A 36 -4.52 7.50 -15.80
N GLN A 37 -3.48 8.28 -16.15
CA GLN A 37 -3.54 9.74 -16.09
C GLN A 37 -4.71 10.33 -16.88
N GLY A 38 -5.08 9.72 -18.01
CA GLY A 38 -6.22 10.13 -18.84
C GLY A 38 -7.60 9.80 -18.27
N LEU A 39 -7.68 9.07 -17.16
CA LEU A 39 -8.95 8.82 -16.45
C LEU A 39 -9.35 9.99 -15.53
N LEU A 40 -8.40 10.87 -15.22
CA LEU A 40 -8.70 12.11 -14.50
C LEU A 40 -9.35 13.08 -15.50
N ARG A 41 -10.58 13.55 -15.22
CA ARG A 41 -11.24 14.48 -16.14
C ARG A 41 -10.57 15.85 -16.12
N GLU A 42 -10.69 16.58 -17.23
CA GLU A 42 -10.22 17.95 -17.31
C GLU A 42 -10.90 18.82 -16.23
N GLY A 43 -10.10 19.54 -15.45
CA GLY A 43 -10.56 20.38 -14.35
C GLY A 43 -10.72 19.68 -13.00
N GLU A 44 -10.63 18.34 -12.95
CA GLU A 44 -10.62 17.63 -11.68
C GLU A 44 -9.27 17.76 -10.97
N ARG A 45 -9.32 17.86 -9.64
CA ARG A 45 -8.13 17.88 -8.79
C ARG A 45 -7.71 16.45 -8.47
N LEU A 46 -6.41 16.20 -8.52
CA LEU A 46 -5.81 14.97 -8.01
C LEU A 46 -6.18 14.79 -6.53
N ASN A 47 -6.64 13.60 -6.13
CA ASN A 47 -7.22 13.29 -4.82
C ASN A 47 -8.45 14.16 -4.44
N GLY A 48 -9.18 14.67 -5.43
CA GLY A 48 -10.48 15.29 -5.23
C GLY A 48 -11.57 14.26 -4.93
N PRO A 49 -12.77 14.71 -4.51
CA PRO A 49 -13.89 13.80 -4.21
C PRO A 49 -14.34 12.96 -5.41
N GLU A 50 -14.12 13.46 -6.64
CA GLU A 50 -14.49 12.78 -7.89
C GLU A 50 -13.29 12.08 -8.58
N ASP A 51 -12.11 12.03 -7.94
CA ASP A 51 -10.92 11.42 -8.56
C ASP A 51 -11.01 9.88 -8.60
N ILE A 52 -11.45 9.33 -9.73
CA ILE A 52 -11.51 7.88 -9.98
C ILE A 52 -10.11 7.23 -9.90
N THR A 53 -9.05 7.95 -10.28
CA THR A 53 -7.68 7.43 -10.18
C THR A 53 -7.27 7.20 -8.72
N MET A 54 -7.84 7.97 -7.77
CA MET A 54 -7.62 7.75 -6.34
C MET A 54 -8.16 6.39 -5.90
N LEU A 55 -9.33 5.97 -6.39
CA LEU A 55 -9.88 4.66 -6.08
C LEU A 55 -8.98 3.54 -6.63
N ILE A 56 -8.51 3.68 -7.86
CA ILE A 56 -7.59 2.71 -8.49
C ILE A 56 -6.29 2.60 -7.67
N ARG A 57 -5.71 3.73 -7.27
CA ARG A 57 -4.52 3.79 -6.41
C ARG A 57 -4.78 3.18 -5.02
N ALA A 58 -5.95 3.41 -4.44
CA ALA A 58 -6.32 2.84 -3.14
C ALA A 58 -6.42 1.31 -3.20
N VAL A 59 -7.06 0.77 -4.24
CA VAL A 59 -7.13 -0.68 -4.48
C VAL A 59 -5.73 -1.26 -4.69
N LEU A 60 -4.88 -0.58 -5.49
CA LEU A 60 -3.50 -0.98 -5.66
C LEU A 60 -2.75 -0.99 -4.33
N GLY A 61 -2.90 0.05 -3.50
CA GLY A 61 -2.27 0.14 -2.19
C GLY A 61 -2.66 -1.00 -1.25
N ILE A 62 -3.91 -1.47 -1.30
CA ILE A 62 -4.36 -2.63 -0.54
C ILE A 62 -3.68 -3.91 -1.05
N VAL A 63 -3.68 -4.14 -2.37
CA VAL A 63 -3.10 -5.36 -2.97
C VAL A 63 -1.59 -5.42 -2.75
N VAL A 64 -0.88 -4.33 -3.03
CA VAL A 64 0.56 -4.22 -2.83
C VAL A 64 0.89 -4.28 -1.33
N GLY A 65 0.08 -3.64 -0.48
CA GLY A 65 0.26 -3.69 0.97
C GLY A 65 0.12 -5.10 1.53
N ALA A 66 -0.86 -5.87 1.07
CA ALA A 66 -1.02 -7.28 1.42
C ALA A 66 0.18 -8.12 0.96
N ALA A 67 0.66 -7.93 -0.28
CA ALA A 67 1.83 -8.61 -0.79
C ALA A 67 3.11 -8.26 0.01
N ALA A 68 3.29 -6.97 0.36
CA ALA A 68 4.38 -6.50 1.19
C ALA A 68 4.35 -7.12 2.59
N CYS A 69 3.17 -7.26 3.21
CA CYS A 69 3.02 -7.98 4.48
C CYS A 69 3.51 -9.43 4.39
N VAL A 70 3.17 -10.14 3.31
CA VAL A 70 3.66 -11.51 3.08
C VAL A 70 5.18 -11.54 2.89
N GLY A 71 5.73 -10.58 2.15
CA GLY A 71 7.17 -10.43 1.95
C GLY A 71 7.93 -10.16 3.26
N VAL A 72 7.48 -9.17 4.03
CA VAL A 72 8.03 -8.84 5.36
C VAL A 72 7.97 -10.06 6.27
N TRP A 73 6.87 -10.82 6.26
CA TRP A 73 6.75 -12.04 7.04
C TRP A 73 7.76 -13.11 6.63
N LYS A 74 7.93 -13.35 5.32
CA LYS A 74 8.94 -14.29 4.82
C LYS A 74 10.36 -13.88 5.24
N ILE A 75 10.68 -12.59 5.13
CA ILE A 75 12.00 -12.05 5.51
C ILE A 75 12.23 -12.20 7.02
N LEU A 76 11.24 -11.83 7.85
CA LEU A 76 11.33 -12.00 9.30
C LEU A 76 11.53 -13.45 9.71
N ARG A 77 10.87 -14.40 9.03
CA ARG A 77 11.06 -15.83 9.27
C ARG A 77 12.47 -16.31 8.86
N SER A 78 13.04 -15.72 7.81
CA SER A 78 14.41 -16.02 7.38
C SER A 78 15.46 -15.44 8.34
N LEU A 79 15.22 -14.25 8.90
CA LEU A 79 16.14 -13.58 9.82
C LEU A 79 16.08 -14.14 11.25
N PHE A 80 14.89 -14.58 11.68
CA PHE A 80 14.68 -15.23 12.97
C PHE A 80 14.14 -16.65 12.76
N PRO A 81 14.99 -17.60 12.33
CA PRO A 81 14.61 -19.00 12.32
C PRO A 81 14.31 -19.41 13.77
N THR A 82 13.07 -19.75 14.07
CA THR A 82 12.72 -20.33 15.37
C THR A 82 13.50 -21.64 15.52
N PRO A 83 14.37 -21.78 16.54
CA PRO A 83 14.97 -23.07 16.83
C PRO A 83 13.83 -24.07 17.09
N SER A 84 13.90 -25.19 16.38
CA SER A 84 13.03 -26.36 16.54
C SER A 84 13.07 -26.89 17.96
#